data_AF-A0A6B2LCW7-F1
#
_entry.id   AF-A0A6B2LCW7-F1
#
_cell.length_a   1.000
_cell.length_b   1.000
_cell.length_c   1.000
_cell.angle_alpha   90.00
_cell.angle_beta   90.00
_cell.angle_gamma   90.00
#
_symmetry.space_group_name_H-M   'P 1'
#
loop_
_entity.id
_entity.type
_entity.pdbx_description
1 polymer ?
#
loop_
_entity_poly.entity_id
_entity_poly.type
_entity_poly.pdbx_seq_one_letter_code
_entity_poly.pdbx_strand_id
1 'polypeptide(L)'
;MTKIKSAFQEELKQGLIEGDDKSTLAMIPTFVTKLPKGTETGLTYALDIGGTNLRVFKVLLTGHSTAQITASVSIEIPKDIQFLDVHAFFSFVADQVKLLVGDTQEEIQLGFTFSFAYQQTSINSGILLRWTKGFNASGFGDKDVVVLLQEALRKKGINANVGALIDDTTGTMLTGSYKNIGPNCCMGVIIGTGINICYWEDLHNIKKLPGEHPKGDGMIVNTEAGNFGSLPSLGRDLVITKWDQILNAQSLNPDQQMLEKQVSGMYLGLEAMV
;
A
#
# COMPACT_ATOMS: atom_id res chain seq x y z
N MET A 1 23.29 -10.01 11.47
CA MET A 1 22.90 -8.87 10.61
C MET A 1 23.43 -9.00 9.18
N THR A 2 24.73 -9.21 8.93
CA THR A 2 25.28 -9.29 7.56
C THR A 2 24.63 -10.36 6.68
N LYS A 3 24.38 -11.56 7.21
CA LYS A 3 23.72 -12.63 6.44
C LYS A 3 22.25 -12.30 6.09
N ILE A 4 21.48 -11.79 7.06
CA ILE A 4 20.10 -11.33 6.85
C ILE A 4 20.06 -10.26 5.76
N LYS A 5 20.97 -9.28 5.80
CA LYS A 5 21.10 -8.26 4.75
C LYS A 5 21.33 -8.89 3.38
N SER A 6 22.29 -9.81 3.26
CA SER A 6 22.59 -10.46 1.99
C SER A 6 21.41 -11.28 1.46
N ALA A 7 20.72 -12.02 2.33
CA ALA A 7 19.50 -12.74 1.97
C ALA A 7 18.38 -11.79 1.51
N PHE A 8 18.16 -10.68 2.23
CA PHE A 8 17.17 -9.67 1.84
C PHE A 8 17.51 -9.04 0.49
N GLN A 9 18.78 -8.72 0.23
CA GLN A 9 19.21 -8.18 -1.06
C GLN A 9 19.03 -9.17 -2.21
N GLU A 10 19.22 -10.46 -1.97
CA GLU A 10 18.99 -11.50 -2.98
C GLU A 10 17.50 -11.62 -3.30
N GLU A 11 16.66 -11.66 -2.27
CA GLU A 11 15.20 -11.68 -2.39
C GLU A 11 14.62 -10.51 -3.18
N LEU A 12 15.16 -9.30 -2.95
CA LEU A 12 14.76 -8.12 -3.71
C LEU A 12 15.00 -8.35 -5.21
N LYS A 13 16.16 -8.89 -5.58
CA LYS A 13 16.49 -9.17 -6.99
C LYS A 13 15.62 -10.29 -7.56
N GLN A 14 15.46 -11.39 -6.83
CA GLN A 14 14.68 -12.53 -7.32
C GLN A 14 13.19 -12.19 -7.45
N GLY A 15 12.63 -11.42 -6.52
CA GLY A 15 11.22 -11.04 -6.56
C GLY A 15 10.85 -10.12 -7.74
N LEU A 16 11.83 -9.50 -8.39
CA LEU A 16 11.64 -8.71 -9.63
C LEU A 16 11.59 -9.56 -10.90
N ILE A 17 11.85 -10.87 -10.80
CA ILE A 17 11.84 -11.81 -11.93
C ILE A 17 10.51 -12.57 -11.93
N GLU A 18 9.88 -12.69 -13.09
CA GLU A 18 8.61 -13.43 -13.23
C GLU A 18 8.81 -14.93 -12.97
N GLY A 19 7.89 -15.53 -12.19
CA GLY A 19 7.85 -16.99 -11.99
C GLY A 19 8.98 -17.57 -11.13
N ASP A 20 9.72 -16.74 -10.38
CA ASP A 20 10.76 -17.25 -9.47
C ASP A 20 10.22 -17.43 -8.05
N ASP A 21 10.08 -18.70 -7.62
CA ASP A 21 9.69 -19.09 -6.25
C ASP A 21 10.83 -18.88 -5.23
N LYS A 22 11.93 -18.23 -5.63
CA LYS A 22 13.09 -17.91 -4.76
C LYS A 22 12.96 -16.60 -4.02
N SER A 23 11.80 -15.95 -4.04
CA SER A 23 11.54 -14.78 -3.20
C SER A 23 10.21 -14.92 -2.47
N THR A 24 10.19 -14.55 -1.20
CA THR A 24 8.94 -14.33 -0.46
C THR A 24 8.47 -12.88 -0.57
N LEU A 25 9.33 -11.98 -1.05
CA LEU A 25 8.98 -10.59 -1.27
C LEU A 25 8.11 -10.48 -2.52
N ALA A 26 6.95 -9.86 -2.39
CA ALA A 26 6.03 -9.74 -3.52
C ALA A 26 6.57 -8.83 -4.62
N MET A 27 7.41 -7.84 -4.27
CA MET A 27 8.07 -6.92 -5.21
C MET A 27 7.09 -6.40 -6.28
N ILE A 28 6.03 -5.74 -5.82
CA ILE A 28 4.90 -5.27 -6.61
C ILE A 28 5.32 -3.97 -7.33
N PRO A 29 5.32 -3.95 -8.68
CA PRO A 29 5.56 -2.73 -9.45
C PRO A 29 4.40 -1.74 -9.25
N THR A 30 4.70 -0.52 -8.80
CA THR A 30 3.65 0.46 -8.43
C THR A 30 3.18 1.33 -9.60
N PHE A 31 3.85 1.24 -10.76
CA PHE A 31 3.66 2.11 -11.92
C PHE A 31 3.93 3.61 -11.66
N VAL A 32 4.48 3.96 -10.48
CA VAL A 32 4.94 5.31 -10.19
C VAL A 32 6.37 5.49 -10.71
N THR A 33 6.49 6.04 -11.93
CA THR A 33 7.78 6.23 -12.64
C THR A 33 8.36 7.64 -12.56
N LYS A 34 7.76 8.51 -11.75
CA LYS A 34 8.25 9.86 -11.50
C LYS A 34 8.07 10.22 -10.04
N LEU A 35 9.16 10.67 -9.42
CA LEU A 35 9.11 11.26 -8.09
C LEU A 35 8.66 12.72 -8.18
N PRO A 36 7.93 13.21 -7.16
CA PRO A 36 7.53 14.60 -7.10
C PRO A 36 8.75 15.51 -6.96
N LYS A 37 8.66 16.70 -7.56
CA LYS A 37 9.73 17.71 -7.58
C LYS A 37 9.60 18.74 -6.46
N GLY A 38 8.47 18.78 -5.76
CA GLY A 38 8.15 19.83 -4.79
C GLY A 38 7.55 21.08 -5.44
N THR A 39 7.57 21.18 -6.77
CA THR A 39 7.03 22.30 -7.55
C THR A 39 5.58 22.08 -7.98
N GLU A 40 4.99 20.92 -7.66
CA GLU A 40 3.60 20.64 -7.95
C GLU A 40 2.70 21.64 -7.21
N THR A 41 1.73 22.17 -7.94
CA THR A 41 0.72 23.10 -7.45
C THR A 41 -0.68 22.55 -7.71
N GLY A 42 -1.66 23.06 -6.98
CA GLY A 42 -3.07 22.79 -7.23
C GLY A 42 -3.76 22.03 -6.12
N LEU A 43 -5.07 21.95 -6.26
CA LEU A 43 -5.96 21.31 -5.30
C LEU A 43 -6.20 19.87 -5.73
N THR A 44 -5.98 18.92 -4.82
CA THR A 44 -6.20 17.49 -5.03
C THR A 44 -6.89 16.87 -3.82
N TYR A 45 -7.36 15.65 -3.96
CA TYR A 45 -7.96 14.88 -2.89
C TYR A 45 -7.19 13.58 -2.67
N ALA A 46 -7.14 13.13 -1.42
CA ALA A 46 -6.57 11.85 -1.06
C ALA A 46 -7.58 11.06 -0.22
N LEU A 47 -7.82 9.81 -0.59
CA LEU A 47 -8.58 8.83 0.17
C LEU A 47 -7.59 7.82 0.75
N ASP A 48 -7.58 7.67 2.06
CA ASP A 48 -6.75 6.72 2.80
C ASP A 48 -7.65 5.72 3.52
N ILE A 49 -7.57 4.45 3.10
CA ILE A 49 -8.27 3.34 3.76
C ILE A 49 -7.23 2.44 4.42
N GLY A 50 -7.11 2.58 5.73
CA GLY A 50 -6.31 1.70 6.58
C GLY A 50 -7.14 0.57 7.20
N GLY A 51 -6.53 -0.17 8.13
CA GLY A 51 -7.18 -1.28 8.83
C GLY A 51 -8.20 -0.88 9.91
N THR A 52 -8.26 0.40 10.27
CA THR A 52 -9.12 0.88 11.36
C THR A 52 -9.81 2.18 10.99
N ASN A 53 -9.12 3.07 10.27
CA ASN A 53 -9.63 4.39 9.95
C ASN A 53 -9.72 4.57 8.43
N LEU A 54 -10.77 5.28 8.02
CA LEU A 54 -10.91 5.86 6.70
C LEU A 54 -10.71 7.37 6.83
N ARG A 55 -9.89 7.94 5.95
CA ARG A 55 -9.66 9.39 5.90
C ARG A 55 -9.81 9.91 4.49
N VAL A 56 -10.41 11.08 4.37
CA VAL A 56 -10.47 11.83 3.12
C VAL A 56 -9.87 13.19 3.37
N PHE A 57 -8.93 13.62 2.53
CA PHE A 57 -8.23 14.89 2.64
C PHE A 57 -8.45 15.72 1.39
N LYS A 58 -8.62 17.03 1.59
CA LYS A 58 -8.55 18.04 0.54
C LYS A 58 -7.22 18.76 0.68
N VAL A 59 -6.31 18.53 -0.25
CA VAL A 59 -4.90 18.93 -0.15
C VAL A 59 -4.59 19.99 -1.19
N LEU A 60 -4.06 21.13 -0.73
CA LEU A 60 -3.50 22.17 -1.59
C LEU A 60 -1.98 22.01 -1.65
N LEU A 61 -1.45 21.73 -2.83
CA LEU A 61 -0.01 21.75 -3.10
C LEU A 61 0.39 23.20 -3.45
N THR A 62 1.40 23.73 -2.76
CA THR A 62 1.75 25.16 -2.89
C THR A 62 2.83 25.44 -3.94
N GLY A 63 3.48 24.40 -4.49
CA GLY A 63 4.64 24.54 -5.38
C GLY A 63 5.95 24.85 -4.66
N HIS A 64 5.95 24.82 -3.32
CA HIS A 64 7.10 25.11 -2.48
C HIS A 64 7.40 23.96 -1.50
N SER A 65 7.34 22.72 -2.00
CA SER A 65 7.53 21.49 -1.19
C SER A 65 6.64 21.42 0.06
N THR A 66 5.50 22.12 0.01
CA THR A 66 4.59 22.28 1.13
C THR A 66 3.18 21.93 0.68
N ALA A 67 2.52 21.09 1.45
CA ALA A 67 1.14 20.69 1.23
C ALA A 67 0.30 21.11 2.44
N GLN A 68 -0.87 21.68 2.18
CA GLN A 68 -1.82 22.10 3.21
C GLN A 68 -3.08 21.25 3.14
N ILE A 69 -3.46 20.64 4.26
CA ILE A 69 -4.76 19.99 4.41
C ILE A 69 -5.77 21.11 4.67
N THR A 70 -6.58 21.41 3.66
CA THR A 70 -7.57 22.50 3.72
C THR A 70 -8.90 22.03 4.33
N ALA A 71 -9.20 20.74 4.24
CA ALA A 71 -10.32 20.09 4.90
C ALA A 71 -10.04 18.59 5.01
N SER A 72 -10.65 17.91 5.99
CA SER A 72 -10.55 16.46 6.13
C SER A 72 -11.79 15.86 6.78
N VAL A 73 -12.11 14.63 6.39
CA VAL A 73 -13.03 13.72 7.07
C VAL A 73 -12.21 12.54 7.58
N SER A 74 -12.40 12.13 8.83
CA SER A 74 -11.76 10.96 9.42
C SER A 74 -12.78 10.21 10.26
N ILE A 75 -12.90 8.90 10.02
CA ILE A 75 -13.84 8.04 10.72
C ILE A 75 -13.20 6.69 11.00
N GLU A 76 -13.48 6.13 12.19
CA GLU A 76 -13.21 4.72 12.46
C GLU A 76 -14.21 3.88 11.68
N ILE A 77 -13.71 2.92 10.88
CA ILE A 77 -14.56 2.07 10.04
C ILE A 77 -15.34 1.13 10.97
N PRO A 78 -16.68 1.25 11.05
CA PRO A 78 -17.47 0.38 11.91
C PRO A 78 -17.26 -1.09 11.54
N LYS A 79 -17.24 -1.96 12.54
CA LYS A 79 -16.85 -3.37 12.33
C LYS A 79 -17.74 -4.07 11.32
N ASP A 80 -19.05 -3.84 11.36
CA ASP A 80 -20.03 -4.40 10.43
C ASP A 80 -19.76 -3.99 8.96
N ILE A 81 -19.25 -2.78 8.73
CA ILE A 81 -18.87 -2.30 7.39
C ILE A 81 -17.77 -3.17 6.76
N GLN A 82 -16.87 -3.73 7.58
CA GLN A 82 -15.73 -4.54 7.12
C GLN A 82 -16.14 -5.93 6.58
N PHE A 83 -17.41 -6.33 6.79
CA PHE A 83 -17.96 -7.63 6.38
C PHE A 83 -19.08 -7.50 5.33
N LEU A 84 -19.35 -6.29 4.84
CA LEU A 84 -20.36 -6.07 3.81
C LEU A 84 -19.94 -6.66 2.45
N ASP A 85 -20.90 -6.73 1.53
CA ASP A 85 -20.55 -6.89 0.11
C ASP A 85 -19.69 -5.70 -0.36
N VAL A 86 -18.74 -5.98 -1.26
CA VAL A 86 -17.75 -5.00 -1.74
C VAL A 86 -18.42 -3.75 -2.32
N HIS A 87 -19.57 -3.86 -2.98
CA HIS A 87 -20.27 -2.69 -3.51
C HIS A 87 -20.87 -1.82 -2.39
N ALA A 88 -21.37 -2.44 -1.32
CA ALA A 88 -21.87 -1.72 -0.15
C ALA A 88 -20.72 -1.08 0.65
N PHE A 89 -19.59 -1.78 0.78
CA PHE A 89 -18.36 -1.23 1.35
C PHE A 89 -17.90 0.03 0.60
N PHE A 90 -17.73 -0.04 -0.73
CA PHE A 90 -17.34 1.14 -1.50
C PHE A 90 -18.43 2.21 -1.56
N SER A 91 -19.71 1.86 -1.40
CA SER A 91 -20.78 2.85 -1.23
C SER A 91 -20.60 3.66 0.06
N PHE A 92 -20.27 3.00 1.17
CA PHE A 92 -19.93 3.66 2.44
C PHE A 92 -18.69 4.56 2.29
N VAL A 93 -17.64 4.08 1.60
CA VAL A 93 -16.45 4.88 1.30
C VAL A 93 -16.82 6.15 0.52
N ALA A 94 -17.64 6.02 -0.52
CA ALA A 94 -18.09 7.14 -1.33
C ALA A 94 -18.93 8.15 -0.54
N ASP A 95 -19.70 7.70 0.47
CA ASP A 95 -20.38 8.62 1.39
C ASP A 95 -19.40 9.49 2.17
N GLN A 96 -18.27 8.93 2.63
CA GLN A 96 -17.24 9.71 3.33
C GLN A 96 -16.57 10.73 2.40
N VAL A 97 -16.36 10.37 1.13
CA VAL A 97 -15.86 11.32 0.12
C VAL A 97 -16.89 12.43 -0.12
N LYS A 98 -18.18 12.09 -0.21
CA LYS A 98 -19.27 13.06 -0.40
C LYS A 98 -19.32 14.10 0.72
N LEU A 99 -19.12 13.68 1.97
CA LEU A 99 -19.11 14.59 3.13
C LEU A 99 -18.07 15.70 3.01
N LEU A 100 -16.91 15.40 2.44
CA LEU A 100 -15.83 16.38 2.24
C LEU A 100 -16.03 17.23 0.98
N VAL A 101 -16.44 16.59 -0.11
CA VAL A 101 -16.50 17.19 -1.45
C VAL A 101 -17.78 18.03 -1.65
N GLY A 102 -18.86 17.68 -0.97
CA GLY A 102 -20.17 18.33 -1.12
C GLY A 102 -20.78 18.10 -2.50
N ASP A 103 -21.50 19.10 -3.01
CA ASP A 103 -22.25 19.05 -4.28
C ASP A 103 -21.53 19.72 -5.46
N THR A 104 -20.19 19.85 -5.37
CA THR A 104 -19.40 20.41 -6.47
C THR A 104 -19.62 19.61 -7.77
N GLN A 105 -19.69 20.35 -8.89
CA GLN A 105 -19.78 19.79 -10.23
C GLN A 105 -18.39 19.71 -10.90
N GLU A 106 -17.39 20.36 -10.31
CA GLU A 106 -16.00 20.28 -10.79
C GLU A 106 -15.48 18.86 -10.65
N GLU A 107 -14.72 18.41 -11.66
CA GLU A 107 -14.04 17.12 -11.57
C GLU A 107 -12.92 17.19 -10.53
N ILE A 108 -12.98 16.33 -9.52
CA ILE A 108 -11.93 16.22 -8.51
C ILE A 108 -10.89 15.16 -8.92
N GLN A 109 -9.61 15.46 -8.74
CA GLN A 109 -8.54 14.47 -8.85
C GLN A 109 -8.37 13.78 -7.49
N LEU A 110 -8.52 12.46 -7.45
CA LEU A 110 -8.46 11.66 -6.23
C LEU A 110 -7.32 10.65 -6.30
N GLY A 111 -6.37 10.75 -5.37
CA GLY A 111 -5.43 9.67 -5.08
C GLY A 111 -6.04 8.70 -4.07
N PHE A 112 -5.94 7.40 -4.35
CA PHE A 112 -6.49 6.34 -3.52
C PHE A 112 -5.36 5.53 -2.87
N THR A 113 -5.10 5.79 -1.59
CA THR A 113 -4.25 4.97 -0.75
C THR A 113 -5.07 3.81 -0.20
N PHE A 114 -4.74 2.59 -0.61
CA PHE A 114 -5.45 1.37 -0.25
C PHE A 114 -4.49 0.38 0.38
N SER A 115 -4.36 0.40 1.70
CA SER A 115 -3.31 -0.34 2.41
C SER A 115 -3.67 -1.81 2.64
N PHE A 116 -3.96 -2.53 1.57
CA PHE A 116 -4.20 -3.97 1.54
C PHE A 116 -3.30 -4.61 0.48
N ALA A 117 -3.16 -5.94 0.50
CA ALA A 117 -2.39 -6.62 -0.54
C ALA A 117 -3.19 -6.65 -1.85
N TYR A 118 -2.69 -6.01 -2.89
CA TYR A 118 -3.28 -6.02 -4.24
C TYR A 118 -2.21 -6.23 -5.31
N GLN A 119 -2.61 -6.83 -6.43
CA GLN A 119 -1.80 -6.87 -7.63
C GLN A 119 -2.12 -5.62 -8.44
N GLN A 120 -1.15 -4.73 -8.56
CA GLN A 120 -1.29 -3.52 -9.36
C GLN A 120 -1.06 -3.84 -10.84
N THR A 121 -1.92 -3.30 -11.71
CA THR A 121 -1.93 -3.53 -13.17
C THR A 121 -1.67 -2.25 -13.95
N SER A 122 -1.94 -1.09 -13.36
CA SER A 122 -1.51 0.23 -13.82
C SER A 122 -1.45 1.21 -12.64
N ILE A 123 -1.06 2.46 -12.86
CA ILE A 123 -1.05 3.47 -11.78
C ILE A 123 -2.43 3.66 -11.15
N ASN A 124 -3.51 3.42 -11.89
CA ASN A 124 -4.90 3.61 -11.46
C ASN A 124 -5.73 2.32 -11.59
N SER A 125 -5.12 1.16 -11.42
CA SER A 125 -5.79 -0.14 -11.55
C SER A 125 -5.09 -1.17 -10.66
N GLY A 126 -5.88 -1.97 -9.94
CA GLY A 126 -5.36 -3.03 -9.11
C GLY A 126 -6.45 -3.97 -8.59
N ILE A 127 -6.09 -5.24 -8.47
CA ILE A 127 -6.98 -6.30 -8.01
C ILE A 127 -6.57 -6.71 -6.60
N LEU A 128 -7.50 -6.63 -5.65
CA LEU A 128 -7.26 -7.08 -4.29
C LEU A 128 -6.91 -8.57 -4.28
N LEU A 129 -5.78 -8.93 -3.68
CA LEU A 129 -5.35 -10.32 -3.55
C LEU A 129 -6.04 -11.00 -2.35
N ARG A 130 -6.06 -10.30 -1.22
CA ARG A 130 -6.71 -10.77 0.00
C ARG A 130 -6.98 -9.62 0.95
N TRP A 131 -8.08 -9.73 1.69
CA TRP A 131 -8.29 -8.87 2.85
C TRP A 131 -7.32 -9.22 3.98
N THR A 132 -6.90 -8.18 4.69
CA THR A 132 -6.05 -8.28 5.89
C THR A 132 -6.62 -7.36 6.98
N LYS A 133 -5.94 -7.24 8.12
CA LYS A 133 -6.29 -6.27 9.18
C LYS A 133 -7.73 -6.41 9.71
N GLY A 134 -8.29 -7.63 9.65
CA GLY A 134 -9.64 -7.95 10.13
C GLY A 134 -10.77 -7.75 9.10
N PHE A 135 -10.47 -7.26 7.90
CA PHE A 135 -11.46 -7.12 6.83
C PHE A 135 -11.85 -8.47 6.24
N ASN A 136 -13.10 -8.60 5.81
CA ASN A 136 -13.58 -9.76 5.06
C ASN A 136 -14.84 -9.42 4.25
N ALA A 137 -14.77 -8.34 3.46
CA ALA A 137 -15.89 -7.94 2.60
C ALA A 137 -16.08 -8.97 1.48
N SER A 138 -17.31 -9.43 1.27
CA SER A 138 -17.62 -10.46 0.26
C SER A 138 -17.66 -9.88 -1.16
N GLY A 139 -17.59 -10.75 -2.17
CA GLY A 139 -17.87 -10.37 -3.56
C GLY A 139 -16.78 -9.56 -4.26
N PHE A 140 -15.56 -9.49 -3.71
CA PHE A 140 -14.43 -8.80 -4.33
C PHE A 140 -13.86 -9.54 -5.54
N GLY A 141 -13.64 -10.86 -5.46
CA GLY A 141 -13.17 -11.69 -6.59
C GLY A 141 -12.00 -11.04 -7.36
N ASP A 142 -12.08 -11.05 -8.69
CA ASP A 142 -11.08 -10.43 -9.58
C ASP A 142 -11.42 -8.96 -9.94
N LYS A 143 -12.25 -8.30 -9.13
CA LYS A 143 -12.68 -6.92 -9.41
C LYS A 143 -11.57 -5.92 -9.10
N ASP A 144 -11.46 -4.93 -9.97
CA ASP A 144 -10.57 -3.80 -9.78
C ASP A 144 -11.11 -2.82 -8.72
N VAL A 145 -10.28 -2.51 -7.71
CA VAL A 145 -10.69 -1.64 -6.58
C VAL A 145 -10.90 -0.19 -6.98
N VAL A 146 -10.18 0.29 -8.01
CA VAL A 146 -10.36 1.63 -8.56
C VAL A 146 -11.68 1.71 -9.31
N VAL A 147 -12.01 0.69 -10.11
CA VAL A 147 -13.32 0.61 -10.80
C VAL A 147 -14.46 0.60 -9.79
N LEU A 148 -14.36 -0.20 -8.73
CA LEU A 148 -15.36 -0.26 -7.67
C LEU A 148 -15.57 1.08 -6.98
N LEU A 149 -14.48 1.79 -6.65
CA LEU A 149 -14.54 3.12 -6.07
C LEU A 149 -15.15 4.13 -7.06
N GLN A 150 -14.70 4.13 -8.32
CA GLN A 150 -15.16 5.03 -9.37
C GLN A 150 -16.67 4.89 -9.61
N GLU A 151 -17.18 3.66 -9.62
CA GLU A 151 -18.62 3.37 -9.70
C GLU A 151 -19.40 3.88 -8.49
N ALA A 152 -18.87 3.68 -7.28
CA ALA A 152 -19.51 4.13 -6.06
C ALA A 152 -19.58 5.67 -5.99
N LEU A 153 -18.50 6.36 -6.33
CA LEU A 153 -18.44 7.83 -6.42
C LEU A 153 -19.47 8.36 -7.43
N ARG A 154 -19.55 7.75 -8.63
CA ARG A 154 -20.52 8.11 -9.66
C ARG A 154 -21.96 7.93 -9.19
N LYS A 155 -22.28 6.83 -8.49
CA LYS A 155 -23.62 6.58 -7.93
C LYS A 155 -24.01 7.61 -6.85
N LYS A 156 -23.05 8.21 -6.17
CA LYS A 156 -23.25 9.30 -5.19
C LYS A 156 -23.23 10.70 -5.83
N GLY A 157 -23.18 10.78 -7.16
CA GLY A 157 -23.18 12.04 -7.90
C GLY A 157 -21.88 12.85 -7.72
N ILE A 158 -20.76 12.19 -7.48
CA ILE A 158 -19.45 12.82 -7.34
C ILE A 158 -18.73 12.73 -8.68
N ASN A 159 -18.40 13.88 -9.28
CA ASN A 159 -17.55 13.95 -10.46
C ASN A 159 -16.07 13.83 -10.03
N ALA A 160 -15.53 12.62 -10.02
CA ALA A 160 -14.16 12.34 -9.60
C ALA A 160 -13.40 11.55 -10.65
N ASN A 161 -12.10 11.77 -10.73
CA ASN A 161 -11.15 10.92 -11.43
C ASN A 161 -10.21 10.27 -10.41
N VAL A 162 -10.32 8.95 -10.21
CA VAL A 162 -9.36 8.20 -9.38
C VAL A 162 -8.08 7.99 -10.17
N GLY A 163 -7.17 8.95 -10.06
CA GLY A 163 -5.98 9.05 -10.91
C GLY A 163 -4.82 8.15 -10.51
N ALA A 164 -4.82 7.67 -9.26
CA ALA A 164 -3.78 6.77 -8.76
C ALA A 164 -4.29 5.87 -7.64
N LEU A 165 -3.85 4.61 -7.65
CA LEU A 165 -3.92 3.63 -6.58
C LEU A 165 -2.50 3.47 -6.02
N ILE A 166 -2.32 3.64 -4.72
CA ILE A 166 -1.02 3.49 -4.06
C ILE A 166 -1.15 2.76 -2.73
N ASP A 167 -0.06 2.17 -2.26
CA ASP A 167 0.09 1.69 -0.90
C ASP A 167 0.52 2.83 0.03
N ASP A 168 0.29 2.70 1.35
CA ASP A 168 0.71 3.71 2.34
C ASP A 168 2.24 3.87 2.37
N THR A 169 2.98 2.80 2.13
CA THR A 169 4.44 2.83 2.04
C THR A 169 4.91 3.64 0.83
N THR A 170 4.26 3.48 -0.33
CA THR A 170 4.51 4.28 -1.54
C THR A 170 4.16 5.75 -1.31
N GLY A 171 3.01 6.03 -0.69
CA GLY A 171 2.61 7.40 -0.32
C GLY A 171 3.60 8.06 0.65
N THR A 172 4.17 7.28 1.57
CA THR A 172 5.20 7.73 2.51
C THR A 172 6.47 8.16 1.77
N MET A 173 6.96 7.35 0.83
CA MET A 173 8.11 7.70 0.00
C MET A 173 7.85 8.96 -0.83
N LEU A 174 6.69 9.04 -1.52
CA LEU A 174 6.31 10.20 -2.32
C LEU A 174 6.23 11.48 -1.49
N THR A 175 5.68 11.40 -0.28
CA THR A 175 5.63 12.54 0.64
C THR A 175 7.03 12.99 1.07
N GLY A 176 7.93 12.03 1.33
CA GLY A 176 9.34 12.30 1.64
C GLY A 176 10.07 13.00 0.49
N SER A 177 9.88 12.52 -0.75
CA SER A 177 10.41 13.14 -1.96
C SER A 177 9.85 14.57 -2.15
N TYR A 178 8.55 14.79 -1.91
CA TYR A 178 7.91 16.10 -2.11
C TYR A 178 8.40 17.16 -1.11
N LYS A 179 8.53 16.80 0.18
CA LYS A 179 8.86 17.71 1.29
C LYS A 179 10.35 18.09 1.42
N ASN A 180 11.11 17.95 0.33
CA ASN A 180 12.49 18.42 0.25
C ASN A 180 13.52 17.57 1.02
N ILE A 181 13.34 16.24 1.05
CA ILE A 181 14.47 15.29 1.22
C ILE A 181 15.13 15.04 -0.16
N GLY A 182 15.35 16.12 -0.93
CA GLY A 182 15.98 16.12 -2.26
C GLY A 182 15.48 15.05 -3.27
N PRO A 183 16.17 14.90 -4.41
CA PRO A 183 16.02 13.72 -5.29
C PRO A 183 16.54 12.41 -4.65
N ASN A 184 16.78 12.39 -3.34
CA ASN A 184 17.49 11.31 -2.63
C ASN A 184 16.59 10.44 -1.77
N CYS A 185 15.30 10.77 -1.61
CA CYS A 185 14.37 9.83 -0.97
C CYS A 185 14.21 8.63 -1.89
N CYS A 186 14.92 7.55 -1.56
CA CYS A 186 14.97 6.32 -2.33
C CYS A 186 14.17 5.18 -1.69
N MET A 187 13.58 5.40 -0.50
CA MET A 187 12.89 4.38 0.26
C MET A 187 11.80 4.99 1.16
N GLY A 188 10.63 4.35 1.18
CA GLY A 188 9.59 4.55 2.19
C GLY A 188 9.55 3.34 3.11
N VAL A 189 9.39 3.57 4.42
CA VAL A 189 9.31 2.50 5.41
C VAL A 189 8.15 2.78 6.36
N ILE A 190 7.27 1.79 6.52
CA ILE A 190 6.24 1.77 7.55
C ILE A 190 6.69 0.80 8.65
N ILE A 191 6.79 1.28 9.88
CA ILE A 191 7.00 0.46 11.08
C ILE A 191 5.93 0.88 12.09
N GLY A 192 4.86 0.10 12.17
CA GLY A 192 3.69 0.40 13.01
C GLY A 192 3.01 -0.89 13.42
N THR A 193 1.69 -0.98 13.22
CA THR A 193 0.94 -2.24 13.39
C THR A 193 1.53 -3.37 12.53
N GLY A 194 1.97 -3.05 11.32
CA GLY A 194 2.73 -3.94 10.43
C GLY A 194 4.09 -3.37 10.07
N ILE A 195 4.80 -4.04 9.17
CA ILE A 195 6.02 -3.52 8.54
C ILE A 195 5.94 -3.65 7.03
N ASN A 196 6.30 -2.57 6.33
CA ASN A 196 6.47 -2.63 4.89
C ASN A 196 7.55 -1.65 4.42
N ILE A 197 8.13 -1.94 3.25
CA ILE A 197 9.18 -1.17 2.62
C ILE A 197 8.83 -1.01 1.14
N CYS A 198 9.02 0.19 0.60
CA CYS A 198 9.07 0.44 -0.83
C CYS A 198 10.33 1.22 -1.18
N TYR A 199 10.82 1.12 -2.40
CA TYR A 199 12.01 1.84 -2.83
C TYR A 199 12.00 2.15 -4.32
N TRP A 200 12.86 3.05 -4.76
CA TRP A 200 13.06 3.38 -6.17
C TRP A 200 14.00 2.36 -6.82
N GLU A 201 13.50 1.63 -7.82
CA GLU A 201 14.25 0.64 -8.59
C GLU A 201 14.47 1.11 -10.03
N ASP A 202 15.61 0.72 -10.61
CA ASP A 202 15.88 0.89 -12.03
C ASP A 202 14.92 0.00 -12.83
N LEU A 203 14.26 0.59 -13.81
CA LEU A 203 13.24 -0.11 -14.59
C LEU A 203 13.79 -1.34 -15.34
N HIS A 204 15.09 -1.36 -15.68
CA HIS A 204 15.75 -2.50 -16.33
C HIS A 204 15.85 -3.74 -15.42
N ASN A 205 15.79 -3.56 -14.09
CA ASN A 205 15.81 -4.66 -13.14
C ASN A 205 14.44 -5.33 -12.96
N ILE A 206 13.34 -4.64 -13.32
CA ILE A 206 11.98 -5.13 -13.13
C ILE A 206 11.55 -6.00 -14.33
N LYS A 207 11.92 -7.28 -14.28
CA LYS A 207 11.68 -8.25 -15.37
C LYS A 207 10.29 -8.87 -15.35
N LYS A 208 9.51 -8.64 -14.29
CA LYS A 208 8.15 -9.16 -14.08
C LYS A 208 7.02 -8.24 -14.55
N LEU A 209 7.34 -7.08 -15.13
CA LEU A 209 6.32 -6.14 -15.60
C LEU A 209 5.53 -6.77 -16.76
N PRO A 210 4.19 -6.84 -16.68
CA PRO A 210 3.40 -7.34 -17.78
C PRO A 210 3.36 -6.31 -18.93
N GLY A 211 3.44 -6.78 -20.17
CA GLY A 211 3.25 -5.95 -21.36
C GLY A 211 4.40 -4.98 -21.65
N GLU A 212 4.07 -3.82 -22.25
CA GLU A 212 5.07 -2.80 -22.56
C GLU A 212 5.56 -2.10 -21.29
N HIS A 213 6.88 -2.05 -21.11
CA HIS A 213 7.48 -1.37 -19.97
C HIS A 213 7.20 0.14 -20.07
N PRO A 214 6.83 0.80 -18.96
CA PRO A 214 6.60 2.24 -18.95
C PRO A 214 7.89 2.99 -19.31
N LYS A 215 7.77 4.20 -19.83
CA LYS A 215 8.96 5.02 -20.15
C LYS A 215 9.47 5.70 -18.87
N GLY A 216 10.78 5.67 -18.66
CA GLY A 216 11.46 6.37 -17.56
C GLY A 216 12.71 5.64 -17.08
N ASP A 217 13.40 6.24 -16.11
CA ASP A 217 14.67 5.72 -15.57
C ASP A 217 14.45 4.77 -14.37
N GLY A 218 13.25 4.75 -13.80
CA GLY A 218 12.94 3.91 -12.66
C GLY A 218 11.48 3.91 -12.25
N MET A 219 11.17 3.12 -11.24
CA MET A 219 9.84 2.94 -10.68
C MET A 219 9.92 2.66 -9.19
N ILE A 220 8.94 3.14 -8.42
CA ILE A 220 8.78 2.66 -7.04
C ILE A 220 8.32 1.19 -7.05
N VAL A 221 8.96 0.35 -6.25
CA VAL A 221 8.56 -1.04 -6.01
C VAL A 221 8.13 -1.19 -4.56
N ASN A 222 6.91 -1.69 -4.33
CA ASN A 222 6.45 -2.10 -3.00
C ASN A 222 6.94 -3.54 -2.73
N THR A 223 7.73 -3.74 -1.70
CA THR A 223 8.39 -5.03 -1.45
C THR A 223 7.48 -6.04 -0.75
N GLU A 224 6.43 -5.59 -0.05
CA GLU A 224 5.69 -6.40 0.93
C GLU A 224 6.66 -7.09 1.92
N ALA A 225 7.57 -6.29 2.49
CA ALA A 225 8.71 -6.77 3.28
C ALA A 225 8.33 -7.67 4.45
N GLY A 226 7.12 -7.52 5.00
CA GLY A 226 6.63 -8.32 6.12
C GLY A 226 6.73 -9.83 5.90
N ASN A 227 6.65 -10.30 4.65
CA ASN A 227 6.72 -11.73 4.32
C ASN A 227 8.14 -12.28 4.20
N PHE A 228 9.19 -11.46 4.37
CA PHE A 228 10.57 -11.93 4.38
C PHE A 228 10.75 -13.00 5.46
N GLY A 229 11.36 -14.14 5.08
CA GLY A 229 11.64 -15.25 6.00
C GLY A 229 10.57 -16.35 6.05
N SER A 230 9.45 -16.19 5.33
CA SER A 230 8.34 -17.16 5.35
C SER A 230 8.63 -18.49 4.62
N LEU A 231 9.73 -18.60 3.87
CA LEU A 231 10.16 -19.86 3.24
C LEU A 231 11.46 -20.34 3.89
N PRO A 232 11.40 -21.31 4.84
CA PRO A 232 12.57 -21.85 5.51
C PRO A 232 13.58 -22.50 4.57
N SER A 233 13.11 -23.04 3.43
CA SER A 233 13.93 -23.64 2.37
C SER A 233 14.93 -22.67 1.76
N LEU A 234 14.69 -21.37 1.85
CA LEU A 234 15.59 -20.32 1.36
C LEU A 234 16.72 -20.01 2.36
N GLY A 235 16.84 -20.77 3.45
CA GLY A 235 18.00 -20.76 4.34
C GLY A 235 18.23 -19.41 5.02
N ARG A 236 17.15 -18.74 5.42
CA ARG A 236 17.23 -17.36 5.93
C ARG A 236 17.56 -17.35 7.40
N ASP A 237 18.66 -16.68 7.75
CA ASP A 237 19.13 -16.53 9.13
C ASP A 237 18.26 -15.57 9.97
N LEU A 238 16.92 -15.59 9.83
CA LEU A 238 16.07 -15.00 10.85
C LEU A 238 16.30 -15.78 12.14
N VAL A 239 16.58 -15.07 13.22
CA VAL A 239 16.72 -15.68 14.54
C VAL A 239 15.31 -15.90 15.06
N ILE A 240 14.84 -17.15 14.99
CA ILE A 240 13.50 -17.55 15.42
C ILE A 240 13.61 -18.18 16.80
N THR A 241 12.91 -17.62 17.79
CA THR A 241 12.79 -18.19 19.14
C THR A 241 11.58 -19.12 19.23
N LYS A 242 11.44 -19.82 20.36
CA LYS A 242 10.26 -20.64 20.63
C LYS A 242 8.96 -19.81 20.70
N TRP A 243 9.06 -18.52 21.06
CA TRP A 243 7.90 -17.63 21.19
C TRP A 243 7.40 -17.21 19.82
N ASP A 244 8.32 -16.88 18.90
CA ASP A 244 8.01 -16.64 17.49
C ASP A 244 7.29 -17.85 16.87
N GLN A 245 7.74 -19.06 17.19
CA GLN A 245 7.12 -20.31 16.69
C GLN A 245 5.69 -20.49 17.20
N ILE A 246 5.46 -20.27 18.49
CA ILE A 246 4.12 -20.36 19.10
C ILE A 246 3.20 -19.30 18.49
N LEU A 247 3.67 -18.06 18.41
CA LEU A 247 2.93 -16.94 17.83
C LEU A 247 2.59 -17.20 16.36
N ASN A 248 3.56 -17.67 15.57
CA ASN A 248 3.33 -18.03 14.17
C ASN A 248 2.26 -19.13 14.04
N ALA A 249 2.38 -20.20 14.82
CA ALA A 249 1.45 -21.34 14.77
C ALA A 249 0.02 -20.97 15.19
N GLN A 250 -0.14 -19.99 16.09
CA GLN A 250 -1.45 -19.53 16.57
C GLN A 250 -2.02 -18.36 15.76
N SER A 251 -1.26 -17.80 14.82
CA SER A 251 -1.71 -16.69 13.97
C SER A 251 -2.75 -17.13 12.94
N LEU A 252 -3.50 -16.17 12.40
CA LEU A 252 -4.46 -16.41 11.31
C LEU A 252 -3.78 -16.82 9.99
N ASN A 253 -2.47 -16.58 9.88
CA ASN A 253 -1.65 -16.83 8.70
C ASN A 253 -0.33 -17.54 9.08
N PRO A 254 -0.39 -18.82 9.50
CA PRO A 254 0.81 -19.59 9.81
C PRO A 254 1.78 -19.63 8.61
N ASP A 255 3.07 -19.55 8.92
CA ASP A 255 4.19 -19.60 7.97
C ASP A 255 4.19 -18.46 6.94
N GLN A 256 3.51 -17.36 7.25
CA GLN A 256 3.51 -16.13 6.48
C GLN A 256 3.87 -14.94 7.37
N GLN A 257 4.26 -13.82 6.76
CA GLN A 257 4.55 -12.57 7.46
C GLN A 257 5.60 -12.73 8.58
N MET A 258 6.62 -13.57 8.36
CA MET A 258 7.60 -13.90 9.41
C MET A 258 8.33 -12.65 9.91
N LEU A 259 8.91 -11.83 9.04
CA LEU A 259 9.57 -10.58 9.46
C LEU A 259 8.61 -9.66 10.21
N GLU A 260 7.38 -9.51 9.73
CA GLU A 260 6.37 -8.67 10.38
C GLU A 260 6.04 -9.15 11.80
N LYS A 261 5.91 -10.46 12.01
CA LYS A 261 5.68 -11.04 13.33
C LYS A 261 6.81 -10.74 14.31
N GLN A 262 8.05 -10.69 13.84
CA GLN A 262 9.22 -10.43 14.71
C GLN A 262 9.43 -8.95 15.07
N VAL A 263 8.93 -8.00 14.26
CA VAL A 263 9.35 -6.58 14.37
C VAL A 263 8.21 -5.58 14.49
N SER A 264 6.98 -5.95 14.14
CA SER A 264 5.87 -5.00 14.12
C SER A 264 5.17 -4.89 15.46
N GLY A 265 4.59 -3.71 15.72
CA GLY A 265 3.95 -3.39 16.99
C GLY A 265 2.76 -4.27 17.34
N MET A 266 2.12 -4.93 16.37
CA MET A 266 1.02 -5.87 16.63
C MET A 266 1.48 -7.10 17.44
N TYR A 267 2.71 -7.55 17.25
CA TYR A 267 3.19 -8.83 17.79
C TYR A 267 4.19 -8.67 18.94
N LEU A 268 4.91 -7.54 19.02
CA LEU A 268 5.87 -7.28 20.10
C LEU A 268 5.24 -7.40 21.51
N GLY A 269 3.98 -6.97 21.67
CA GLY A 269 3.26 -7.12 22.94
C GLY A 269 2.83 -8.55 23.25
N LEU A 270 2.52 -9.34 22.21
CA LEU A 270 2.14 -10.75 22.35
C LEU A 270 3.35 -11.58 22.75
N GLU A 271 4.51 -11.36 22.16
CA GLU A 271 5.76 -12.04 22.55
C GLU A 271 6.17 -11.79 24.01
N ALA A 272 5.80 -10.64 24.59
CA ALA A 272 6.07 -10.34 25.99
C ALA A 272 5.09 -11.02 26.98
N MET A 273 3.97 -11.55 26.48
CA MET A 273 2.91 -12.17 27.29
C MET A 273 2.94 -13.71 27.27
N VAL A 274 3.72 -14.31 26.37
CA VAL A 274 3.92 -15.78 26.26
C VAL A 274 5.23 -16.17 26.95
#